data_AF-A0A7W0FFF9-F1
#
_entry.id   AF-A0A7W0FFF9-F1
#
_cell.length_a   1.000
_cell.length_b   1.000
_cell.length_c   1.000
_cell.angle_alpha   90.00
_cell.angle_beta   90.00
_cell.angle_gamma   90.00
#
_symmetry.space_group_name_H-M   'P 1'
#
loop_
_entity.id
_entity.type
_entity.pdbx_description
1 polymer ?
#
loop_
_entity_poly.entity_id
_entity_poly.type
_entity_poly.pdbx_seq_one_letter_code
_entity_poly.pdbx_strand_id
1 'polypeptide(L)'
;MRKVMCCPESLLPDTLDPDVLYFNMFASVGNKNIGHIGIDLPNAIRRDGLAPSVQAWDFATIASAVAATDHAILRQESADGWTRMIELSICLREPTVWDTKRDELEFLLRFLTGDFWKLQFLPGGLKVPKAEKT
;
A
#
# COMPACT_ATOMS: atom_id res chain seq x y z
N MET A 1 -2.72 12.34 12.77
CA MET A 1 -2.54 11.82 11.39
C MET A 1 -3.39 10.58 11.25
N ARG A 2 -4.08 10.39 10.12
CA ARG A 2 -4.79 9.15 9.84
C ARG A 2 -3.77 8.08 9.49
N LYS A 3 -3.85 6.93 10.14
CA LYS A 3 -2.91 5.82 9.99
C LYS A 3 -3.51 4.77 9.07
N VAL A 4 -2.70 4.28 8.14
CA VAL A 4 -3.09 3.24 7.19
C VAL A 4 -2.00 2.18 7.13
N MET A 5 -2.40 0.92 7.17
CA MET A 5 -1.51 -0.22 7.03
C MET A 5 -1.93 -1.08 5.84
N CYS A 6 -1.02 -1.19 4.87
CA CYS A 6 -1.16 -2.01 3.68
C CYS A 6 -0.17 -3.18 3.75
N CYS A 7 -0.68 -4.37 4.07
CA CYS A 7 0.15 -5.56 4.26
C CYS A 7 -0.54 -6.83 3.72
N PRO A 8 0.19 -7.93 3.51
CA PRO A 8 -0.43 -9.22 3.27
C PRO A 8 -1.11 -9.75 4.54
N GLU A 9 -2.06 -10.65 4.34
CA GLU A 9 -2.88 -11.23 5.41
C GLU A 9 -2.06 -11.81 6.58
N SER A 10 -0.92 -12.43 6.28
CA SER A 10 -0.01 -13.01 7.29
C SER A 10 0.63 -12.01 8.24
N LEU A 11 0.54 -10.70 7.95
CA LEU A 11 1.12 -9.62 8.75
C LEU A 11 0.05 -8.66 9.29
N LEU A 12 -1.24 -8.99 9.12
CA LEU A 12 -2.31 -8.28 9.81
C LEU A 12 -2.26 -8.62 11.31
N PRO A 13 -2.55 -7.66 12.21
CA PRO A 13 -2.58 -7.94 13.63
C PRO A 13 -3.83 -8.77 13.99
N ASP A 14 -3.69 -9.64 14.99
CA ASP A 14 -4.81 -10.46 15.50
C ASP A 14 -5.95 -9.58 16.06
N THR A 15 -5.60 -8.43 16.62
CA THR A 15 -6.55 -7.41 17.10
C THR A 15 -6.34 -6.13 16.32
N LEU A 16 -7.39 -5.67 15.63
CA LEU A 16 -7.36 -4.43 14.85
C LEU A 16 -7.45 -3.21 15.78
N ASP A 17 -6.60 -2.23 15.54
CA ASP A 17 -6.71 -0.92 16.17
C ASP A 17 -7.83 -0.12 15.46
N PRO A 18 -8.85 0.37 16.18
CA PRO A 18 -9.94 1.15 15.58
C PRO A 18 -9.47 2.47 14.93
N ASP A 19 -8.30 2.98 15.31
CA ASP A 19 -7.75 4.23 14.76
C ASP A 19 -6.86 4.01 13.51
N VAL A 20 -6.71 2.76 13.06
CA VAL A 20 -5.91 2.38 11.89
C VAL A 20 -6.81 1.78 10.81
N LEU A 21 -6.67 2.26 9.58
CA LEU A 21 -7.30 1.62 8.42
C LEU A 21 -6.39 0.50 7.91
N TYR A 22 -6.94 -0.70 7.78
CA TYR A 22 -6.20 -1.87 7.30
C TYR A 22 -6.62 -2.25 5.89
N PHE A 23 -5.63 -2.50 5.04
CA PHE A 23 -5.83 -3.02 3.69
C PHE A 23 -4.98 -4.28 3.48
N ASN A 24 -5.63 -5.34 3.01
CA ASN A 24 -4.95 -6.53 2.53
C ASN A 24 -4.48 -6.33 1.09
N MET A 25 -3.19 -6.56 0.86
CA MET A 25 -2.60 -6.45 -0.48
C MET A 25 -2.93 -7.68 -1.32
N PHE A 26 -3.49 -7.45 -2.50
CA PHE A 26 -3.66 -8.41 -3.60
C PHE A 26 -4.42 -9.70 -3.26
N ALA A 27 -5.21 -9.69 -2.21
CA ALA A 27 -6.12 -10.76 -1.83
C ALA A 27 -7.30 -10.17 -1.03
N SER A 28 -8.43 -10.87 -1.03
CA SER A 28 -9.56 -10.55 -0.15
C SER A 28 -9.44 -11.36 1.13
N VAL A 29 -9.69 -10.73 2.27
CA VAL A 29 -9.92 -11.40 3.55
C VAL A 29 -11.43 -11.39 3.82
N GLY A 30 -11.95 -12.38 4.54
CA GLY A 30 -13.37 -12.43 4.92
C GLY A 30 -13.79 -11.37 5.97
N ASN A 31 -12.85 -10.58 6.49
CA ASN A 31 -13.11 -9.58 7.52
C ASN A 31 -13.54 -8.25 6.91
N LYS A 32 -14.78 -7.81 7.21
CA LYS A 32 -15.38 -6.57 6.66
C LYS A 32 -14.67 -5.29 7.10
N ASN A 33 -13.87 -5.33 8.17
CA ASN A 33 -13.11 -4.18 8.66
C ASN A 33 -11.76 -4.02 7.96
N ILE A 34 -11.46 -4.88 6.98
CA ILE A 34 -10.20 -4.89 6.23
C ILE A 34 -10.53 -4.66 4.77
N GLY A 35 -10.05 -3.55 4.22
CA GLY A 35 -10.14 -3.27 2.79
C GLY A 35 -9.24 -4.22 1.99
N HIS A 36 -9.41 -4.28 0.68
CA HIS A 36 -8.55 -5.07 -0.20
C HIS A 36 -8.12 -4.24 -1.40
N ILE A 37 -6.89 -4.48 -1.86
CA ILE A 37 -6.27 -3.70 -2.93
C ILE A 37 -5.86 -4.65 -4.06
N GLY A 38 -6.29 -4.39 -5.29
CA GLY A 38 -5.76 -5.05 -6.49
C GLY A 38 -5.83 -6.58 -6.47
N ILE A 39 -6.94 -7.17 -6.00
CA ILE A 39 -7.09 -8.63 -5.77
C ILE A 39 -6.61 -9.46 -6.97
N ASP A 40 -6.92 -9.05 -8.19
CA ASP A 40 -6.61 -9.84 -9.40
C ASP A 40 -5.24 -9.52 -10.02
N LEU A 41 -4.52 -8.52 -9.51
CA LEU A 41 -3.24 -8.09 -10.09
C LEU A 41 -2.21 -9.23 -10.20
N PRO A 42 -2.00 -10.08 -9.16
CA PRO A 42 -1.10 -11.21 -9.29
C PRO A 42 -1.52 -12.19 -10.39
N ASN A 43 -2.82 -12.48 -10.51
CA ASN A 43 -3.32 -13.42 -11.51
C ASN A 43 -3.18 -12.84 -12.92
N ALA A 44 -3.45 -11.54 -13.10
CA ALA A 44 -3.22 -10.85 -14.37
C ALA A 44 -1.75 -10.96 -14.79
N ILE A 45 -0.80 -10.71 -13.88
CA ILE A 45 0.64 -10.88 -14.16
C ILE A 45 0.97 -12.31 -14.58
N ARG A 46 0.41 -13.33 -13.90
CA ARG A 46 0.65 -14.74 -14.24
C ARG A 46 0.09 -15.10 -15.61
N ARG A 47 -1.17 -14.73 -15.87
CA ARG A 47 -1.90 -14.99 -17.11
C ARG A 47 -1.20 -14.36 -18.31
N ASP A 48 -0.71 -13.14 -18.13
CA ASP A 48 -0.09 -12.36 -19.20
C ASP A 48 1.41 -12.72 -19.36
N GLY A 49 1.92 -13.70 -18.61
CA GLY A 49 3.30 -14.19 -18.72
C GLY A 49 4.36 -13.16 -18.30
N LEU A 50 3.97 -12.16 -17.50
CA LEU A 50 4.86 -11.07 -17.09
C LEU A 50 5.83 -11.53 -15.98
N ALA A 51 7.07 -11.05 -16.06
CA ALA A 51 8.11 -11.31 -15.07
C ALA A 51 8.72 -9.97 -14.57
N PRO A 52 7.98 -9.18 -13.78
CA PRO A 52 8.48 -7.91 -13.28
C PRO A 52 9.68 -8.13 -12.36
N SER A 53 10.61 -7.17 -12.33
CA SER A 53 11.65 -7.16 -11.30
C SER A 53 11.03 -6.98 -9.92
N VAL A 54 11.79 -7.30 -8.87
CA VAL A 54 11.35 -7.07 -7.49
C VAL A 54 11.05 -5.60 -7.25
N GLN A 55 11.88 -4.71 -7.81
CA GLN A 55 11.66 -3.26 -7.70
C GLN A 55 10.39 -2.82 -8.45
N ALA A 56 10.13 -3.33 -9.65
CA ALA A 56 8.90 -2.99 -10.38
C ALA A 56 7.66 -3.46 -9.61
N TRP A 57 7.72 -4.63 -8.99
CA TRP A 57 6.64 -5.16 -8.17
C TRP A 57 6.41 -4.37 -6.87
N ASP A 58 7.49 -4.01 -6.17
CA ASP A 58 7.39 -3.15 -4.99
C ASP A 58 6.86 -1.75 -5.36
N PHE A 59 7.29 -1.18 -6.48
CA PHE A 59 6.78 0.12 -6.93
C PHE A 59 5.27 0.07 -7.22
N ALA A 60 4.80 -0.98 -7.90
CA ALA A 60 3.38 -1.20 -8.12
C ALA A 60 2.61 -1.38 -6.80
N THR A 61 3.22 -2.04 -5.82
CA THR A 61 2.68 -2.21 -4.45
C THR A 61 2.54 -0.87 -3.75
N ILE A 62 3.57 -0.01 -3.79
CA ILE A 62 3.54 1.35 -3.26
C ILE A 62 2.43 2.17 -3.92
N ALA A 63 2.40 2.20 -5.25
CA ALA A 63 1.41 2.96 -6.01
C ALA A 63 -0.03 2.53 -5.68
N SER A 64 -0.26 1.22 -5.56
CA SER A 64 -1.58 0.67 -5.20
C SER A 64 -1.98 1.06 -3.77
N ALA A 65 -1.05 1.00 -2.82
CA ALA A 65 -1.28 1.40 -1.43
C ALA A 65 -1.58 2.89 -1.30
N VAL A 66 -0.83 3.74 -2.02
CA VAL A 66 -1.07 5.19 -2.08
C VAL A 66 -2.46 5.49 -2.64
N ALA A 67 -2.82 4.90 -3.78
CA ALA A 67 -4.12 5.13 -4.41
C ALA A 67 -5.28 4.72 -3.49
N ALA A 68 -5.21 3.54 -2.87
CA ALA A 68 -6.22 3.09 -1.92
C ALA A 68 -6.33 4.02 -0.71
N THR A 69 -5.19 4.45 -0.15
CA THR A 69 -5.14 5.38 0.98
C THR A 69 -5.74 6.74 0.63
N ASP A 70 -5.41 7.26 -0.54
CA ASP A 70 -5.93 8.55 -1.04
C ASP A 70 -7.45 8.53 -1.19
N HIS A 71 -8.01 7.41 -1.65
CA HIS A 71 -9.45 7.21 -1.75
C HIS A 71 -10.14 7.00 -0.40
N ALA A 72 -9.47 6.35 0.56
CA ALA A 72 -10.06 5.97 1.84
C ALA A 72 -10.18 7.13 2.84
N ILE A 73 -9.27 8.11 2.77
CA ILE A 73 -9.23 9.20 3.74
C ILE A 73 -9.97 10.42 3.17
N LEU A 74 -11.12 10.75 3.74
CA LEU A 74 -11.94 11.88 3.30
C LEU A 74 -11.37 13.21 3.78
N ARG A 75 -11.35 14.23 2.88
CA ARG A 75 -10.83 15.57 3.20
C ARG A 75 -11.66 16.32 4.25
N GLN A 76 -12.97 16.11 4.28
CA GLN A 76 -13.89 16.78 5.20
C GLN A 76 -13.58 16.54 6.68
N GLU A 77 -12.82 15.49 6.99
CA GLU A 77 -12.38 15.16 8.35
C GLU A 77 -11.10 15.89 8.79
N SER A 78 -10.50 16.70 7.90
CA SER A 78 -9.27 17.45 8.17
C SER A 78 -9.57 18.73 8.97
N ALA A 79 -8.59 19.20 9.75
CA ALA A 79 -8.78 20.36 10.63
C ALA A 79 -9.11 21.67 9.89
N ASP A 80 -8.60 21.82 8.66
CA ASP A 80 -8.90 22.92 7.74
C ASP A 80 -9.95 22.52 6.67
N GLY A 81 -10.50 21.31 6.76
CA GLY A 81 -11.43 20.74 5.78
C GLY A 81 -10.80 20.33 4.45
N TRP A 82 -9.47 20.37 4.31
CA TRP A 82 -8.78 20.13 3.04
C TRP A 82 -7.51 19.28 3.15
N THR A 83 -6.56 19.71 3.99
CA THR A 83 -5.20 19.15 4.06
C THR A 83 -5.14 17.97 5.01
N ARG A 84 -4.96 16.77 4.46
CA ARG A 84 -4.86 15.54 5.24
C ARG A 84 -3.43 15.36 5.75
N MET A 85 -3.31 14.74 6.91
CA MET A 85 -2.04 14.20 7.42
C MET A 85 -2.14 12.68 7.45
N ILE A 86 -1.36 12.02 6.61
CA ILE A 86 -1.46 10.60 6.30
C ILE A 86 -0.16 9.91 6.72
N GLU A 87 -0.28 8.87 7.52
CA GLU A 87 0.82 7.95 7.82
C GLU A 87 0.50 6.60 7.20
N LEU A 88 1.29 6.19 6.20
CA LEU A 88 1.06 4.99 5.41
C LEU A 88 2.22 4.00 5.58
N SER A 89 1.89 2.84 6.16
CA SER A 89 2.81 1.70 6.31
C SER A 89 2.55 0.64 5.24
N ILE A 90 3.60 0.22 4.53
CA ILE A 90 3.50 -0.67 3.36
C ILE A 90 4.50 -1.81 3.49
N CYS A 91 4.04 -3.07 3.41
CA CYS A 91 4.92 -4.24 3.36
C CYS A 91 5.46 -4.48 1.94
N LEU A 92 6.79 -4.46 1.79
CA LEU A 92 7.52 -4.61 0.51
C LEU A 92 8.48 -5.81 0.53
N ARG A 93 8.97 -6.20 -0.66
CA ARG A 93 10.01 -7.22 -0.81
C ARG A 93 11.40 -6.70 -0.47
N GLU A 94 11.73 -5.50 -0.91
CA GLU A 94 13.02 -4.84 -0.73
C GLU A 94 12.82 -3.45 -0.09
N PRO A 95 12.30 -3.35 1.15
CA PRO A 95 11.98 -2.06 1.77
C PRO A 95 13.19 -1.12 1.87
N THR A 96 14.39 -1.67 2.08
CA THR A 96 15.63 -0.89 2.21
C THR A 96 15.98 -0.12 0.94
N VAL A 97 15.62 -0.63 -0.25
CA VAL A 97 15.81 0.10 -1.52
C VAL A 97 14.92 1.34 -1.52
N TRP A 98 13.67 1.20 -1.10
CA TRP A 98 12.67 2.26 -1.07
C TRP A 98 12.88 3.26 0.05
N ASP A 99 13.48 2.85 1.17
CA ASP A 99 13.89 3.77 2.23
C ASP A 99 14.81 4.87 1.72
N THR A 100 15.72 4.56 0.79
CA THR A 100 16.60 5.56 0.16
C THR A 100 15.85 6.58 -0.71
N LYS A 101 14.59 6.30 -1.06
CA LYS A 101 13.70 7.11 -1.91
C LYS A 101 12.53 7.70 -1.14
N ARG A 102 12.46 7.48 0.18
CA ARG A 102 11.32 7.88 1.01
C ARG A 102 11.03 9.37 0.90
N ASP A 103 12.04 10.21 1.11
CA ASP A 103 11.87 11.67 1.09
C ASP A 103 11.44 12.18 -0.30
N GLU A 104 11.95 11.57 -1.37
CA GLU A 104 11.56 11.89 -2.76
C GLU A 104 10.09 11.53 -3.02
N LEU A 105 9.65 10.36 -2.55
CA LEU A 105 8.26 9.91 -2.67
C LEU A 105 7.31 10.75 -1.81
N GLU A 106 7.67 11.05 -0.56
CA GLU A 106 6.86 11.92 0.31
C GLU A 106 6.71 13.33 -0.26
N PHE A 107 7.80 13.89 -0.81
CA PHE A 107 7.75 15.17 -1.51
C PHE A 107 6.85 15.11 -2.76
N LEU A 108 7.01 14.09 -3.60
CA LEU A 108 6.19 13.88 -4.78
C LEU A 108 4.70 13.81 -4.41
N LEU A 109 4.34 13.01 -3.42
CA LEU A 109 2.96 12.86 -2.97
C LEU A 109 2.40 14.16 -2.42
N ARG A 110 3.18 14.89 -1.62
CA ARG A 110 2.79 16.22 -1.13
C ARG A 110 2.54 17.19 -2.29
N PHE A 111 3.40 17.21 -3.29
CA PHE A 111 3.24 18.05 -4.46
C PHE A 111 1.96 17.71 -5.25
N LEU A 112 1.71 16.42 -5.48
CA LEU A 112 0.58 15.95 -6.28
C LEU A 112 -0.78 16.07 -5.58
N THR A 113 -0.81 15.94 -4.25
CA THR A 113 -2.07 15.86 -3.49
C THR A 113 -2.36 17.09 -2.63
N GLY A 114 -1.33 17.87 -2.30
CA GLY A 114 -1.40 18.93 -1.31
C GLY A 114 -1.36 18.44 0.15
N ASP A 115 -1.32 17.12 0.38
CA ASP A 115 -1.39 16.52 1.71
C ASP A 115 0.00 16.24 2.31
N PHE A 116 0.07 16.05 3.63
CA PHE A 116 1.28 15.58 4.29
C PHE A 116 1.30 14.06 4.36
N TRP A 117 2.28 13.46 3.69
CA TRP A 117 2.49 12.02 3.69
C TRP A 117 3.72 11.65 4.51
N LYS A 118 3.57 10.61 5.33
CA LYS A 118 4.68 9.94 6.02
C LYS A 118 4.63 8.46 5.64
N LEU A 119 5.66 7.97 4.96
CA LEU A 119 5.76 6.61 4.46
C LEU A 119 6.63 5.75 5.39
N GLN A 120 6.16 4.54 5.66
CA GLN A 120 6.92 3.52 6.39
C GLN A 120 6.98 2.25 5.56
N PHE A 121 8.17 1.86 5.13
CA PHE A 121 8.37 0.62 4.39
C PHE A 121 8.74 -0.50 5.36
N LEU A 122 7.94 -1.57 5.36
CA LEU A 122 8.09 -2.73 6.22
C LEU A 122 8.49 -3.96 5.41
N PRO A 123 9.21 -4.93 5.98
CA PRO A 123 9.50 -6.18 5.29
C PRO A 123 8.26 -7.06 5.17
N GLY A 124 8.38 -8.12 4.36
CA GLY A 124 7.38 -9.19 4.29
C GLY A 124 6.29 -8.99 3.24
N GLY A 125 6.51 -8.11 2.26
CA GLY A 125 5.63 -7.97 1.11
C GLY A 125 5.46 -9.26 0.30
N LEU A 126 4.40 -9.31 -0.52
CA LEU A 126 4.07 -10.47 -1.35
C LEU A 126 5.14 -10.73 -2.40
N LYS A 127 5.49 -12.01 -2.61
CA LYS A 127 6.47 -12.41 -3.62
C LYS A 127 5.99 -12.01 -5.02
N VAL A 128 6.94 -11.66 -5.88
CA VAL A 128 6.67 -11.43 -7.30
C VAL A 128 5.93 -12.65 -7.89
N PRO A 129 4.77 -12.44 -8.56
CA PRO A 129 4.07 -13.53 -9.23
C PRO A 129 4.96 -14.15 -10.31
N LYS A 130 4.98 -15.49 -10.37
CA LYS A 130 5.69 -16.23 -11.41
C LYS A 130 4.69 -16.64 -12.48
N ALA A 131 5.07 -16.51 -13.75
CA ALA A 131 4.28 -17.01 -14.88
C ALA A 131 3.85 -18.47 -14.64
N GLU A 132 2.63 -18.80 -15.05
CA GLU A 132 2.19 -20.19 -15.06
C GLU A 132 3.10 -21.00 -16.00
N LYS A 133 3.58 -22.14 -15.53
CA LYS A 133 4.31 -23.06 -16.42
C LYS A 133 3.29 -23.63 -17.40
N THR A 134 3.37 -23.23 -18.66
CA THR A 134 2.68 -23.88 -19.76
C THR A 134 3.19 -25.31 -19.95
#